data_AF-A0AAT9RW82-F1
#
_entry.id   AF-A0AAT9RW82-F1
#
_cell.length_a   1.000
_cell.length_b   1.000
_cell.length_c   1.000
_cell.angle_alpha   90.00
_cell.angle_beta   90.00
_cell.angle_gamma   90.00
#
_symmetry.space_group_name_H-M   'P 1'
#
loop_
_entity.id
_entity.type
_entity.pdbx_description
1 polymer ?
#
loop_
_entity_poly.entity_id
_entity_poly.type
_entity_poly.pdbx_seq_one_letter_code
_entity_poly.pdbx_strand_id
1 'polypeptide(L)'
;MASAGMNLPKSRTKSRKGVLSASLIARFSGVRRDSVRVVLAIPGAHRYPLESGVVADMARRAAVLGEVMSPVAEVEAWIYTARAYRLPNLRLADAERWIADWAVLPKEPLLSRDAVPGNSLGRGAEEYGLFDAEDAAEAVKGITQSLPESEVATLVLFYFWGLHSEGTALADQFDAGAGRNVFWLFLGDLDGGSSVLDDLDALRAEAPHIRNVSLYRGWDAIEETPDHSFWRGVLNPFARWRKGYPAARR
;
A
#
# COMPACT_ATOMS: atom_id res chain seq x y z
N MET A 1 39.98 -3.79 -0.48
CA MET A 1 39.45 -2.50 -0.95
C MET A 1 38.87 -2.68 -2.35
N ALA A 2 37.55 -2.80 -2.46
CA ALA A 2 36.81 -2.61 -3.70
C ALA A 2 35.36 -2.28 -3.29
N SER A 3 35.03 -0.99 -3.35
CA SER A 3 33.69 -0.48 -3.07
C SER A 3 32.78 -0.90 -4.23
N ALA A 4 31.88 -1.85 -3.99
CA ALA A 4 30.79 -2.15 -4.91
C ALA A 4 29.79 -0.99 -4.82
N GLY A 5 29.84 -0.10 -5.80
CA GLY A 5 28.94 1.04 -5.91
C GLY A 5 27.49 0.57 -6.02
N MET A 6 26.71 0.78 -4.96
CA MET A 6 25.26 0.89 -5.07
C MET A 6 24.95 2.04 -6.03
N ASN A 7 24.53 1.70 -7.25
CA ASN A 7 23.89 2.66 -8.14
C ASN A 7 22.51 3.00 -7.58
N LEU A 8 22.45 3.94 -6.64
CA LEU A 8 21.22 4.66 -6.29
C LEU A 8 20.91 5.66 -7.42
N PRO A 9 19.79 5.52 -8.17
CA PRO A 9 19.52 6.39 -9.30
C PRO A 9 18.76 7.66 -8.87
N LYS A 10 19.31 8.84 -9.17
CA LYS A 10 18.60 10.09 -9.58
C LYS A 10 17.25 10.41 -8.89
N SER A 11 17.08 10.20 -7.58
CA SER A 11 15.74 10.15 -6.96
C SER A 11 15.01 11.50 -6.90
N ARG A 12 15.72 12.61 -6.63
CA ARG A 12 15.10 13.95 -6.46
C ARG A 12 14.39 14.48 -7.70
N THR A 13 14.87 14.15 -8.90
CA THR A 13 14.25 14.62 -10.15
C THR A 13 13.06 13.74 -10.53
N LYS A 14 13.12 12.43 -10.24
CA LYS A 14 12.00 11.51 -10.42
C LYS A 14 10.85 11.86 -9.46
N SER A 15 11.14 12.13 -8.18
CA SER A 15 10.11 12.50 -7.20
C SER A 15 9.40 13.80 -7.57
N ARG A 16 10.13 14.84 -8.02
CA ARG A 16 9.51 16.10 -8.50
C ARG A 16 8.59 15.89 -9.70
N LYS A 17 8.98 15.08 -10.68
CA LYS A 17 8.13 14.76 -11.84
C LYS A 17 6.89 13.95 -11.42
N GLY A 18 7.07 12.98 -10.52
CA GLY A 18 5.99 12.20 -9.92
C GLY A 18 4.97 13.09 -9.21
N VAL A 19 5.43 14.00 -8.34
CA VAL A 19 4.58 14.96 -7.62
C VAL A 19 3.77 15.84 -8.57
N LEU A 20 4.41 16.38 -9.63
CA LEU A 20 3.70 17.19 -10.63
C LEU A 20 2.61 16.38 -11.35
N SER A 21 2.93 15.16 -11.79
CA SER A 21 1.98 14.29 -12.48
C SER A 21 0.81 13.89 -11.57
N ALA A 22 1.10 13.44 -10.35
CA ALA A 22 0.09 13.08 -9.36
C ALA A 22 -0.79 14.28 -8.98
N SER A 23 -0.22 15.47 -8.81
CA SER A 23 -0.97 16.69 -8.51
C SER A 23 -1.96 17.06 -9.63
N LEU A 24 -1.52 16.95 -10.89
CA LEU A 24 -2.38 17.20 -12.04
C LEU A 24 -3.54 16.21 -12.08
N ILE A 25 -3.26 14.92 -11.91
CA ILE A 25 -4.29 13.86 -11.95
C ILE A 25 -5.25 14.00 -10.77
N ALA A 26 -4.76 14.27 -9.55
CA ALA A 26 -5.59 14.51 -8.38
C ALA A 26 -6.58 15.65 -8.62
N ARG A 27 -6.09 16.76 -9.19
CA ARG A 27 -6.93 17.90 -9.59
C ARG A 27 -7.99 17.50 -10.62
N PHE A 28 -7.63 16.74 -11.67
CA PHE A 28 -8.59 16.29 -12.68
C PHE A 28 -9.62 15.29 -12.13
N SER A 29 -9.24 14.46 -11.17
CA SER A 29 -10.15 13.54 -10.48
C SER A 29 -11.03 14.23 -9.44
N GLY A 30 -10.76 15.51 -9.11
CA GLY A 30 -11.52 16.28 -8.11
C GLY A 30 -11.10 16.01 -6.66
N VAL A 31 -9.93 15.39 -6.47
CA VAL A 31 -9.32 15.20 -5.15
C VAL A 31 -8.64 16.50 -4.75
N ARG A 32 -9.11 17.14 -3.68
CA ARG A 32 -8.47 18.35 -3.15
C ARG A 32 -7.15 17.97 -2.48
N ARG A 33 -6.15 18.84 -2.64
CA ARG A 33 -4.93 18.81 -1.83
C ARG A 33 -5.30 18.82 -0.34
N ASP A 34 -4.49 18.16 0.48
CA ASP A 34 -4.58 18.22 1.94
C ASP A 34 -5.96 17.80 2.49
N SER A 35 -6.61 16.82 1.85
CA SER A 35 -7.98 16.41 2.19
C SER A 35 -8.19 14.92 2.37
N VAL A 36 -7.09 14.13 2.31
CA VAL A 36 -7.15 12.67 2.33
C VAL A 36 -6.00 12.12 3.16
N ARG A 37 -6.28 11.26 4.13
CA ARG A 37 -5.25 10.46 4.79
C ARG A 37 -4.81 9.35 3.84
N VAL A 38 -3.50 9.13 3.70
CA VAL A 38 -2.96 8.03 2.89
C VAL A 38 -2.35 6.98 3.82
N VAL A 39 -2.75 5.73 3.63
CA VAL A 39 -2.23 4.57 4.34
C VAL A 39 -1.60 3.62 3.32
N LEU A 40 -0.46 3.04 3.63
CA LEU A 40 0.20 2.00 2.84
C LEU A 40 0.31 0.73 3.69
N ALA A 41 -0.23 -0.38 3.22
CA ALA A 41 -0.02 -1.71 3.80
C ALA A 41 0.82 -2.55 2.85
N ILE A 42 1.93 -3.11 3.34
CA ILE A 42 2.88 -3.93 2.57
C ILE A 42 2.93 -5.36 3.14
N PRO A 43 3.08 -6.40 2.29
CA PRO A 43 3.12 -7.78 2.74
C PRO A 43 4.49 -8.10 3.36
N GLY A 44 4.48 -8.87 4.45
CA GLY A 44 5.68 -9.35 5.15
C GLY A 44 5.84 -10.87 5.15
N ALA A 45 4.82 -11.62 4.69
CA ALA A 45 4.83 -13.09 4.68
C ALA A 45 5.78 -13.68 3.63
N HIS A 46 6.11 -12.89 2.61
CA HIS A 46 6.99 -13.32 1.52
C HIS A 46 8.23 -12.44 1.44
N ARG A 47 9.39 -13.09 1.27
CA ARG A 47 10.67 -12.40 1.14
C ARG A 47 10.85 -11.73 -0.22
N TYR A 48 10.37 -12.37 -1.29
CA TYR A 48 10.60 -11.93 -2.66
C TYR A 48 10.19 -10.48 -2.93
N PRO A 49 8.99 -9.98 -2.52
CA PRO A 49 8.60 -8.58 -2.72
C PRO A 49 9.54 -7.55 -2.09
N LEU A 50 10.17 -7.91 -0.97
CA LEU A 50 11.13 -7.07 -0.23
C LEU A 50 12.54 -7.14 -0.86
N GLU A 51 12.90 -8.23 -1.53
CA GLU A 51 14.19 -8.38 -2.22
C GLU A 51 14.19 -7.85 -3.64
N SER A 52 13.08 -8.01 -4.37
CA SER A 52 12.92 -7.59 -5.76
C SER A 52 12.81 -6.07 -5.91
N GLY A 53 12.49 -5.36 -4.82
CA GLY A 53 12.37 -3.91 -4.79
C GLY A 53 10.98 -3.38 -5.17
N VAL A 54 9.99 -4.26 -5.27
CA VAL A 54 8.60 -3.88 -5.60
C VAL A 54 7.96 -3.11 -4.46
N VAL A 55 8.12 -3.61 -3.23
CA VAL A 55 7.66 -2.92 -2.02
C VAL A 55 8.32 -1.54 -1.90
N ALA A 56 9.62 -1.45 -2.23
CA ALA A 56 10.34 -0.19 -2.28
C ALA A 56 9.76 0.78 -3.33
N ASP A 57 9.31 0.29 -4.48
CA ASP A 57 8.66 1.13 -5.49
C ASP A 57 7.27 1.60 -5.05
N MET A 58 6.47 0.71 -4.47
CA MET A 58 5.17 1.07 -3.91
C MET A 58 5.30 2.11 -2.79
N ALA A 59 6.30 1.97 -1.91
CA ALA A 59 6.60 2.97 -0.90
C ALA A 59 6.94 4.34 -1.52
N ARG A 60 7.81 4.38 -2.54
CA ARG A 60 8.10 5.66 -3.25
C ARG A 60 6.83 6.29 -3.80
N ARG A 61 5.96 5.48 -4.41
CA ARG A 61 4.74 5.98 -5.03
C ARG A 61 3.73 6.47 -4.00
N ALA A 62 3.57 5.73 -2.90
CA ALA A 62 2.73 6.14 -1.78
C ALA A 62 3.22 7.46 -1.17
N ALA A 63 4.54 7.63 -0.98
CA ALA A 63 5.11 8.87 -0.46
C ALA A 63 4.76 10.10 -1.33
N VAL A 64 4.73 9.93 -2.66
CA VAL A 64 4.27 10.98 -3.59
C VAL A 64 2.78 11.28 -3.38
N LEU A 65 1.93 10.28 -3.19
CA LEU A 65 0.51 10.49 -2.89
C LEU A 65 0.32 11.19 -1.54
N GLY A 66 1.09 10.80 -0.52
CA GLY A 66 1.12 11.48 0.79
C GLY A 66 1.44 12.97 0.64
N GLU A 67 2.51 13.32 -0.08
CA GLU A 67 2.90 14.71 -0.34
C GLU A 67 1.79 15.53 -1.04
N VAL A 68 1.04 14.89 -1.94
CA VAL A 68 0.03 15.57 -2.77
C VAL A 68 -1.32 15.67 -2.08
N MET A 69 -1.69 14.70 -1.25
CA MET A 69 -3.07 14.51 -0.77
C MET A 69 -3.22 14.66 0.74
N SER A 70 -2.17 14.33 1.50
CA SER A 70 -2.19 14.30 2.96
C SER A 70 -2.00 15.70 3.55
N PRO A 71 -2.84 16.13 4.51
CA PRO A 71 -2.68 17.42 5.17
C PRO A 71 -1.33 17.60 5.86
N VAL A 72 -0.69 16.51 6.26
CA VAL A 72 0.61 16.49 6.95
C VAL A 72 1.76 16.04 6.05
N ALA A 73 1.51 15.80 4.77
CA ALA A 73 2.48 15.25 3.82
C ALA A 73 3.12 13.91 4.27
N GLU A 74 2.35 13.10 5.00
CA GLU A 74 2.77 11.78 5.48
C GLU A 74 1.86 10.67 4.97
N VAL A 75 2.44 9.47 4.88
CA VAL A 75 1.77 8.19 4.70
C VAL A 75 1.91 7.39 5.99
N GLU A 76 0.79 6.91 6.52
CA GLU A 76 0.78 5.92 7.60
C GLU A 76 1.11 4.55 7.01
N ALA A 77 2.19 3.93 7.47
CA ALA A 77 2.69 2.68 6.89
C ALA A 77 2.46 1.50 7.83
N TRP A 78 2.10 0.36 7.24
CA TRP A 78 1.84 -0.90 7.91
C TRP A 78 2.52 -2.03 7.17
N ILE A 79 3.02 -3.01 7.91
CA ILE A 79 3.39 -4.32 7.38
C ILE A 79 2.41 -5.37 7.91
N TYR A 80 2.04 -6.34 7.08
CA TYR A 80 1.13 -7.40 7.51
C TYR A 80 1.63 -8.80 7.18
N THR A 81 1.36 -9.71 8.10
CA THR A 81 1.46 -11.17 7.95
C THR A 81 0.17 -11.78 8.47
N ALA A 82 0.16 -12.50 9.59
CA ALA A 82 -1.05 -12.98 10.27
C ALA A 82 -1.75 -11.84 11.02
N ARG A 83 -1.04 -10.73 11.23
CA ARG A 83 -1.52 -9.49 11.84
C ARG A 83 -0.90 -8.30 11.13
N ALA A 84 -1.46 -7.12 11.33
CA ALA A 84 -0.88 -5.87 10.86
C ALA A 84 -0.10 -5.16 11.97
N TYR A 85 1.09 -4.68 11.63
CA TYR A 85 1.99 -3.93 12.51
C TYR A 85 2.29 -2.56 11.91
N ARG A 86 2.25 -1.53 12.77
CA ARG A 86 2.51 -0.15 12.35
C ARG A 86 4.01 0.07 12.19
N LEU A 87 4.40 0.64 11.06
CA LEU A 87 5.75 1.10 10.78
C LEU A 87 5.87 2.61 11.04
N PRO A 88 7.09 3.17 11.10
CA PRO A 88 7.26 4.62 11.11
C PRO A 88 6.56 5.28 9.92
N ASN A 89 5.99 6.48 10.12
CA ASN A 89 5.33 7.20 9.03
C ASN A 89 6.34 7.51 7.90
N LEU A 90 5.85 7.39 6.66
CA LEU A 90 6.63 7.60 5.45
C LEU A 90 6.39 9.02 4.92
N ARG A 91 7.48 9.76 4.73
CA ARG A 91 7.49 11.10 4.11
C ARG A 91 8.29 11.07 2.82
N LEU A 92 7.90 11.88 1.83
CA LEU A 92 8.63 11.96 0.57
C LEU A 92 10.06 12.46 0.76
N ALA A 93 10.28 13.40 1.70
CA ALA A 93 11.60 13.94 2.01
C ALA A 93 12.59 12.89 2.55
N ASP A 94 12.07 11.87 3.25
CA ASP A 94 12.86 10.84 3.93
C ASP A 94 12.72 9.46 3.25
N ALA A 95 12.05 9.40 2.10
CA ALA A 95 11.62 8.15 1.48
C ALA A 95 12.78 7.19 1.19
N GLU A 96 13.93 7.68 0.74
CA GLU A 96 15.11 6.83 0.47
C GLU A 96 15.58 6.10 1.72
N ARG A 97 15.69 6.83 2.85
CA ARG A 97 16.11 6.26 4.13
C ARG A 97 15.05 5.31 4.65
N TRP A 98 13.78 5.73 4.62
CA TRP A 98 12.67 4.89 5.06
C TRP A 98 12.62 3.57 4.29
N ILE A 99 12.82 3.60 2.97
CA ILE A 99 12.85 2.41 2.12
C ILE A 99 14.00 1.47 2.48
N ALA A 100 15.20 2.03 2.68
CA ALA A 100 16.35 1.24 3.07
C ALA A 100 16.15 0.54 4.43
N ASP A 101 15.39 1.18 5.33
CA ASP A 101 15.10 0.66 6.67
C ASP A 101 13.90 -0.31 6.71
N TRP A 102 12.87 -0.11 5.88
CA TRP A 102 11.54 -0.71 6.07
C TRP A 102 10.89 -1.36 4.84
N ALA A 103 11.46 -1.20 3.64
CA ALA A 103 10.81 -1.61 2.38
C ALA A 103 11.68 -2.51 1.51
N VAL A 104 12.85 -2.90 2.02
CA VAL A 104 13.82 -3.75 1.33
C VAL A 104 14.35 -4.76 2.33
N LEU A 105 14.68 -5.96 1.88
CA LEU A 105 15.55 -6.88 2.61
C LEU A 105 16.79 -7.19 1.77
N PRO A 106 17.98 -7.32 2.39
CA PRO A 106 19.15 -7.83 1.67
C PRO A 106 18.85 -9.23 1.16
N LYS A 107 19.40 -9.58 -0.01
CA LYS A 107 19.27 -10.94 -0.54
C LYS A 107 19.76 -11.96 0.49
N GLU A 108 19.04 -13.06 0.62
CA GLU A 108 19.46 -14.14 1.50
C GLU A 108 20.86 -14.65 1.08
N PRO A 109 21.84 -14.63 2.01
CA PRO A 109 23.19 -15.04 1.68
C PRO A 109 23.26 -16.56 1.52
N LEU A 110 23.97 -17.04 0.49
CA LEU A 110 24.20 -18.48 0.29
C LEU A 110 25.13 -19.09 1.36
N LEU A 111 25.95 -18.27 2.02
CA LEU A 111 26.86 -18.68 3.08
C LEU A 111 26.73 -17.71 4.26
N SER A 112 26.73 -18.23 5.49
CA SER A 112 26.55 -17.40 6.70
C SER A 112 27.59 -16.28 6.85
N ARG A 113 28.79 -16.45 6.27
CA ARG A 113 29.84 -15.43 6.26
C ARG A 113 29.52 -14.21 5.39
N ASP A 114 28.59 -14.35 4.45
CA ASP A 114 28.17 -13.30 3.52
C ASP A 114 26.91 -12.56 4.02
N ALA A 115 26.46 -12.85 5.25
CA ALA A 115 25.31 -12.22 5.86
C ALA A 115 25.57 -10.72 6.11
N VAL A 116 24.68 -9.90 5.58
CA VAL A 116 24.67 -8.45 5.79
C VAL A 116 23.89 -8.15 7.08
N PRO A 117 24.32 -7.18 7.91
CA PRO A 117 23.52 -6.73 9.04
C PRO A 117 22.09 -6.36 8.60
N GLY A 118 21.11 -6.85 9.36
CA GLY A 118 19.71 -6.52 9.10
C GLY A 118 19.48 -5.02 9.19
N ASN A 119 18.67 -4.49 8.27
CA ASN A 119 18.08 -3.17 8.42
C ASN A 119 17.03 -3.18 9.55
N SER A 120 16.32 -2.07 9.75
CA SER A 120 15.35 -1.97 10.84
C SER A 120 14.25 -3.03 10.75
N LEU A 121 13.73 -3.27 9.54
CA LEU A 121 12.78 -4.35 9.29
C LEU A 121 13.35 -5.74 9.61
N GLY A 122 14.53 -6.07 9.08
CA GLY A 122 15.16 -7.37 9.30
C GLY A 122 15.54 -7.64 10.76
N ARG A 123 15.88 -6.59 11.52
CA ARG A 123 16.14 -6.72 12.97
C ARG A 123 14.86 -6.92 13.79
N GLY A 124 13.73 -6.40 13.32
CA GLY A 124 12.41 -6.59 13.92
C GLY A 124 11.63 -7.77 13.35
N ALA A 125 12.29 -8.72 12.66
CA ALA A 125 11.60 -9.80 11.94
C ALA A 125 10.62 -10.59 12.83
N GLU A 126 11.03 -10.92 14.06
CA GLU A 126 10.18 -11.61 15.04
C GLU A 126 9.03 -10.73 15.55
N GLU A 127 9.29 -9.44 15.81
CA GLU A 127 8.26 -8.49 16.25
C GLU A 127 7.15 -8.32 15.22
N TYR A 128 7.52 -8.28 13.94
CA TYR A 128 6.58 -8.10 12.82
C TYR A 128 6.05 -9.42 12.27
N GLY A 129 6.43 -10.56 12.84
CA GLY A 129 6.08 -11.89 12.34
C GLY A 129 6.44 -12.08 10.87
N LEU A 130 7.61 -11.58 10.44
CA LEU A 130 8.04 -11.72 9.05
C LEU A 130 8.16 -13.19 8.68
N PHE A 131 7.67 -13.51 7.49
CA PHE A 131 7.64 -14.88 6.95
C PHE A 131 6.71 -15.85 7.68
N ASP A 132 5.87 -15.37 8.59
CA ASP A 132 4.73 -16.14 9.10
C ASP A 132 3.60 -16.24 8.06
N ALA A 133 2.55 -17.01 8.39
CA ALA A 133 1.33 -17.10 7.59
C ALA A 133 0.72 -15.71 7.33
N GLU A 134 0.05 -15.56 6.18
CA GLU A 134 -0.65 -14.34 5.80
C GLU A 134 -2.15 -14.45 6.08
N ASP A 135 -2.74 -13.39 6.63
CA ASP A 135 -4.20 -13.24 6.76
C ASP A 135 -4.62 -11.79 6.44
N ALA A 136 -5.17 -11.60 5.25
CA ALA A 136 -5.62 -10.31 4.77
C ALA A 136 -6.83 -9.77 5.55
N ALA A 137 -7.71 -10.65 6.04
CA ALA A 137 -8.89 -10.24 6.80
C ALA A 137 -8.47 -9.66 8.15
N GLU A 138 -7.57 -10.34 8.88
CA GLU A 138 -7.03 -9.82 10.14
C GLU A 138 -6.20 -8.55 9.94
N ALA A 139 -5.48 -8.43 8.82
CA ALA A 139 -4.78 -7.19 8.47
C ALA A 139 -5.76 -6.02 8.25
N VAL A 140 -6.82 -6.22 7.45
CA VAL A 140 -7.86 -5.21 7.19
C VAL A 140 -8.55 -4.82 8.49
N LYS A 141 -8.90 -5.78 9.34
CA LYS A 141 -9.51 -5.56 10.65
C LYS A 141 -8.61 -4.72 11.55
N GLY A 142 -7.35 -5.12 11.73
CA GLY A 142 -6.40 -4.42 12.60
C GLY A 142 -6.13 -2.99 12.15
N ILE A 143 -5.90 -2.80 10.85
CA ILE A 143 -5.72 -1.46 10.27
C ILE A 143 -7.00 -0.64 10.46
N THR A 144 -8.17 -1.18 10.11
CA THR A 144 -9.45 -0.49 10.27
C THR A 144 -9.65 -0.04 11.72
N GLN A 145 -9.48 -0.93 12.70
CA GLN A 145 -9.63 -0.61 14.12
C GLN A 145 -8.66 0.46 14.62
N SER A 146 -7.46 0.53 14.04
CA SER A 146 -6.45 1.55 14.40
C SER A 146 -6.73 2.94 13.81
N LEU A 147 -7.52 3.02 12.73
CA LEU A 147 -7.83 4.29 12.08
C LEU A 147 -8.78 5.12 12.97
N PRO A 148 -8.52 6.43 13.15
CA PRO A 148 -9.41 7.29 13.90
C PRO A 148 -10.74 7.46 13.16
N GLU A 149 -11.83 7.61 13.91
CA GLU A 149 -13.07 8.12 13.35
C GLU A 149 -12.86 9.57 12.90
N SER A 150 -13.01 9.83 11.60
CA SER A 150 -12.68 11.12 11.02
C SER A 150 -13.56 11.39 9.80
N GLU A 151 -13.95 12.65 9.64
CA GLU A 151 -14.59 13.15 8.42
C GLU A 151 -13.60 13.24 7.25
N VAL A 152 -12.30 13.15 7.52
CA VAL A 152 -11.27 13.09 6.48
C VAL A 152 -11.24 11.69 5.90
N ALA A 153 -11.47 11.59 4.59
CA ALA A 153 -11.42 10.33 3.88
C ALA A 153 -10.03 9.70 3.98
N THR A 154 -9.98 8.39 4.19
CA THR A 154 -8.74 7.61 4.19
C THR A 154 -8.66 6.78 2.92
N LEU A 155 -7.54 6.88 2.21
CA LEU A 155 -7.18 5.99 1.10
C LEU A 155 -6.15 4.98 1.61
N VAL A 156 -6.53 3.71 1.65
CA VAL A 156 -5.63 2.60 1.98
C VAL A 156 -5.14 1.96 0.69
N LEU A 157 -3.84 2.01 0.48
CA LEU A 157 -3.12 1.30 -0.57
C LEU A 157 -2.67 -0.04 0.01
N PHE A 158 -3.42 -1.09 -0.28
CA PHE A 158 -3.13 -2.44 0.22
C PHE A 158 -2.37 -3.23 -0.83
N TYR A 159 -1.05 -3.27 -0.70
CA TYR A 159 -0.21 -4.05 -1.61
C TYR A 159 -0.22 -5.52 -1.19
N PHE A 160 -0.48 -6.42 -2.12
CA PHE A 160 -0.53 -7.87 -1.90
C PHE A 160 0.39 -8.60 -2.88
N TRP A 161 0.90 -9.76 -2.45
CA TRP A 161 1.75 -10.63 -3.27
C TRP A 161 1.11 -12.00 -3.43
N GLY A 162 0.83 -12.66 -2.30
CA GLY A 162 -0.32 -13.54 -2.16
C GLY A 162 -1.44 -12.72 -1.53
N LEU A 163 -2.68 -13.18 -1.65
CA LEU A 163 -3.73 -12.72 -0.76
C LEU A 163 -4.42 -13.96 -0.21
N HIS A 164 -4.24 -14.18 1.08
CA HIS A 164 -4.87 -15.28 1.78
C HIS A 164 -5.88 -14.78 2.79
N SER A 165 -7.06 -15.42 2.80
CA SER A 165 -8.12 -15.22 3.78
C SER A 165 -8.95 -16.50 3.81
N GLU A 166 -9.44 -16.88 4.98
CA GLU A 166 -10.35 -18.02 5.09
C GLU A 166 -11.79 -17.60 4.72
N GLY A 167 -12.42 -18.34 3.81
CA GLY A 167 -13.84 -18.20 3.47
C GLY A 167 -14.27 -16.76 3.17
N THR A 168 -15.29 -16.27 3.89
CA THR A 168 -15.86 -14.92 3.73
C THR A 168 -15.21 -13.86 4.62
N ALA A 169 -14.18 -14.21 5.41
CA ALA A 169 -13.69 -13.35 6.49
C ALA A 169 -13.28 -11.95 6.00
N LEU A 170 -12.62 -11.86 4.84
CA LEU A 170 -12.24 -10.59 4.23
C LEU A 170 -13.46 -9.76 3.83
N ALA A 171 -14.50 -10.40 3.28
CA ALA A 171 -15.75 -9.74 2.93
C ALA A 171 -16.48 -9.21 4.16
N ASP A 172 -16.51 -10.00 5.23
CA ASP A 172 -17.10 -9.61 6.52
C ASP A 172 -16.40 -8.37 7.10
N GLN A 173 -15.08 -8.24 6.94
CA GLN A 173 -14.36 -7.04 7.37
C GLN A 173 -14.69 -5.80 6.54
N PHE A 174 -14.87 -5.95 5.23
CA PHE A 174 -15.32 -4.83 4.40
C PHE A 174 -16.76 -4.43 4.67
N ASP A 175 -17.63 -5.39 4.95
CA ASP A 175 -19.00 -5.13 5.36
C ASP A 175 -19.05 -4.33 6.67
N ALA A 176 -18.35 -4.83 7.69
CA ALA A 176 -18.22 -4.16 8.98
C ALA A 176 -17.61 -2.76 8.86
N GLY A 177 -16.71 -2.56 7.88
CA GLY A 177 -16.07 -1.29 7.59
C GLY A 177 -16.81 -0.38 6.60
N ALA A 178 -17.92 -0.82 5.97
CA ALA A 178 -18.56 -0.11 4.86
C ALA A 178 -19.10 1.27 5.26
N GLY A 179 -19.50 1.42 6.53
CA GLY A 179 -19.96 2.68 7.11
C GLY A 179 -18.84 3.67 7.44
N ARG A 180 -17.57 3.30 7.26
CA ARG A 180 -16.42 4.16 7.59
C ARG A 180 -15.96 4.94 6.36
N ASN A 181 -15.35 6.10 6.61
CA ASN A 181 -14.78 6.97 5.57
C ASN A 181 -13.39 6.47 5.12
N VAL A 182 -13.32 5.18 4.78
CA VAL A 182 -12.08 4.48 4.42
C VAL A 182 -12.32 3.75 3.11
N PHE A 183 -11.48 4.04 2.12
CA PHE A 183 -11.47 3.37 0.82
C PHE A 183 -10.23 2.49 0.68
N TRP A 184 -10.47 1.22 0.37
CA TRP A 184 -9.45 0.20 0.18
C TRP A 184 -9.16 0.01 -1.30
N LEU A 185 -7.91 0.19 -1.67
CA LEU A 185 -7.42 -0.11 -3.01
C LEU A 185 -6.37 -1.20 -2.93
N PHE A 186 -6.72 -2.38 -3.43
CA PHE A 186 -5.83 -3.50 -3.55
C PHE A 186 -4.90 -3.32 -4.75
N LEU A 187 -3.61 -3.53 -4.54
CA LEU A 187 -2.53 -3.36 -5.50
C LEU A 187 -1.74 -4.67 -5.54
N GLY A 188 -1.61 -5.31 -6.69
CA GLY A 188 -0.90 -6.58 -6.79
C GLY A 188 -1.12 -7.21 -8.16
N ASP A 189 -0.27 -8.17 -8.50
CA ASP A 189 -0.39 -8.93 -9.74
C ASP A 189 -1.37 -10.11 -9.54
N LEU A 190 -2.12 -10.43 -10.58
CA LEU A 190 -3.19 -11.43 -10.57
C LEU A 190 -2.78 -12.74 -11.26
N ASP A 191 -1.62 -12.74 -11.92
CA ASP A 191 -1.15 -13.84 -12.78
C ASP A 191 -0.93 -15.19 -12.05
N GLY A 192 -1.05 -15.21 -10.72
CA GLY A 192 -0.98 -16.41 -9.88
C GLY A 192 -2.28 -17.21 -9.70
N GLY A 193 -3.35 -16.95 -10.47
CA GLY A 193 -4.65 -17.61 -10.28
C GLY A 193 -5.42 -17.10 -9.06
N SER A 194 -5.37 -15.78 -8.85
CA SER A 194 -5.73 -15.17 -7.56
C SER A 194 -7.24 -15.30 -7.26
N SER A 195 -7.55 -15.90 -6.10
CA SER A 195 -8.88 -15.87 -5.49
C SER A 195 -9.36 -14.45 -5.23
N VAL A 196 -8.49 -13.43 -5.14
CA VAL A 196 -8.85 -12.03 -4.79
C VAL A 196 -9.91 -11.44 -5.70
N LEU A 197 -9.79 -11.69 -7.00
CA LEU A 197 -10.77 -11.23 -7.95
C LEU A 197 -12.11 -11.93 -7.73
N ASP A 198 -12.06 -13.25 -7.53
CA ASP A 198 -13.23 -14.07 -7.25
C ASP A 198 -13.84 -13.71 -5.88
N ASP A 199 -13.05 -13.40 -4.86
CA ASP A 199 -13.43 -13.01 -3.50
C ASP A 199 -14.03 -11.60 -3.51
N LEU A 200 -13.43 -10.66 -4.24
CA LEU A 200 -13.97 -9.31 -4.40
C LEU A 200 -15.19 -9.28 -5.31
N ASP A 201 -15.25 -10.10 -6.36
CA ASP A 201 -16.40 -10.19 -7.24
C ASP A 201 -17.55 -10.99 -6.58
N ALA A 202 -17.25 -12.01 -5.77
CA ALA A 202 -18.21 -12.70 -4.89
C ALA A 202 -18.73 -11.74 -3.81
N LEU A 203 -17.84 -11.00 -3.14
CA LEU A 203 -18.22 -9.95 -2.19
C LEU A 203 -19.13 -8.91 -2.85
N ARG A 204 -18.83 -8.48 -4.08
CA ARG A 204 -19.70 -7.54 -4.80
C ARG A 204 -21.04 -8.15 -5.18
N ALA A 205 -21.10 -9.46 -5.43
CA ALA A 205 -22.34 -10.18 -5.74
C ALA A 205 -23.21 -10.37 -4.49
N GLU A 206 -22.61 -10.74 -3.36
CA GLU A 206 -23.30 -11.03 -2.10
C GLU A 206 -23.64 -9.77 -1.29
N ALA A 207 -22.76 -8.77 -1.34
CA ALA A 207 -22.84 -7.53 -0.57
C ALA A 207 -22.66 -6.28 -1.47
N PRO A 208 -23.60 -6.01 -2.41
CA PRO A 208 -23.49 -4.92 -3.39
C PRO A 208 -23.49 -3.50 -2.79
N HIS A 209 -23.80 -3.37 -1.50
CA HIS A 209 -23.69 -2.13 -0.75
C HIS A 209 -22.24 -1.80 -0.36
N ILE A 210 -21.32 -2.77 -0.36
CA ILE A 210 -19.89 -2.53 -0.14
C ILE A 210 -19.30 -1.85 -1.37
N ARG A 211 -19.08 -0.54 -1.25
CA ARG A 211 -18.57 0.31 -2.34
C ARG A 211 -17.21 0.92 -2.07
N ASN A 212 -16.67 0.67 -0.89
CA ASN A 212 -15.43 1.26 -0.41
C ASN A 212 -14.19 0.38 -0.67
N VAL A 213 -14.30 -0.59 -1.57
CA VAL A 213 -13.19 -1.46 -1.99
C VAL A 213 -13.05 -1.51 -3.51
N SER A 214 -11.82 -1.48 -4.00
CA SER A 214 -11.49 -1.68 -5.40
C SER A 214 -10.18 -2.43 -5.52
N LEU A 215 -10.03 -3.12 -6.64
CA LEU A 215 -8.77 -3.71 -7.08
C LEU A 215 -8.20 -2.86 -8.22
N TYR A 216 -6.90 -2.62 -8.18
CA TYR A 216 -6.17 -2.02 -9.29
C TYR A 216 -6.00 -3.07 -10.38
N ARG A 217 -6.66 -2.85 -11.52
CA ARG A 217 -6.52 -3.68 -12.73
C ARG A 217 -5.59 -2.95 -13.70
N GLY A 218 -4.29 -3.24 -13.59
CA GLY A 218 -3.27 -2.81 -14.55
C GLY A 218 -3.34 -3.63 -15.84
N TRP A 219 -2.67 -3.16 -16.89
CA TRP A 219 -2.44 -3.95 -18.12
C TRP A 219 -1.15 -4.76 -18.02
N ASP A 220 -0.18 -4.25 -17.27
CA ASP A 220 1.12 -4.85 -17.00
C ASP A 220 1.25 -5.08 -15.49
N ALA A 221 2.27 -5.85 -15.11
CA ALA A 221 2.69 -5.98 -13.72
C ALA A 221 2.88 -4.58 -13.08
N ILE A 222 2.57 -4.45 -11.80
CA ILE A 222 2.51 -3.14 -11.12
C ILE A 222 3.88 -2.44 -11.13
N GLU A 223 4.95 -3.21 -11.17
CA GLU A 223 6.35 -2.77 -11.31
C GLU A 223 6.61 -2.04 -12.62
N GLU A 224 5.99 -2.51 -13.71
CA GLU A 224 6.20 -2.00 -15.06
C GLU A 224 5.26 -0.84 -15.38
N THR A 225 4.19 -0.70 -14.61
CA THR A 225 3.20 0.37 -14.76
C THR A 225 3.86 1.76 -14.63
N PRO A 226 3.77 2.62 -15.65
CA PRO A 226 4.25 4.00 -15.57
C PRO A 226 3.49 4.84 -14.52
N ASP A 227 4.19 5.77 -13.86
CA ASP A 227 3.65 6.66 -12.82
C ASP A 227 2.26 7.24 -13.16
N HIS A 228 2.09 7.81 -14.35
CA HIS A 228 0.82 8.44 -14.73
C HIS A 228 -0.36 7.46 -14.81
N SER A 229 -0.12 6.23 -15.26
CA SER A 229 -1.13 5.16 -15.30
C SER A 229 -1.47 4.71 -13.88
N PHE A 230 -0.44 4.54 -13.04
CA PHE A 230 -0.61 4.22 -11.63
C PHE A 230 -1.46 5.27 -10.92
N TRP A 231 -1.11 6.56 -11.02
CA TRP A 231 -1.87 7.65 -10.40
C TRP A 231 -3.33 7.67 -10.86
N ARG A 232 -3.60 7.47 -12.16
CA ARG A 232 -4.98 7.40 -12.67
C ARG A 232 -5.73 6.21 -12.10
N GLY A 233 -5.11 5.04 -12.04
CA GLY A 233 -5.74 3.82 -11.51
C GLY A 233 -5.99 3.89 -10.01
N VAL A 234 -5.19 4.67 -9.27
CA VAL A 234 -5.43 4.93 -7.83
C VAL A 234 -6.51 6.00 -7.62
N LEU A 235 -6.37 7.15 -8.28
CA LEU A 235 -7.16 8.34 -7.97
C LEU A 235 -8.57 8.30 -8.56
N ASN A 236 -8.78 7.64 -9.70
CA ASN A 236 -10.11 7.59 -10.32
C ASN A 236 -11.13 6.75 -9.53
N PRO A 237 -10.83 5.51 -9.11
CA PRO A 237 -11.75 4.73 -8.27
C PRO A 237 -12.03 5.44 -6.94
N PHE A 238 -10.99 5.96 -6.30
CA PHE A 238 -11.13 6.71 -5.05
C PHE A 238 -12.03 7.94 -5.19
N ALA A 239 -11.81 8.76 -6.22
CA ALA A 239 -12.64 9.93 -6.48
C ALA A 239 -14.09 9.56 -6.82
N ARG A 240 -14.31 8.44 -7.54
CA ARG A 240 -15.66 7.93 -7.83
C ARG A 240 -16.38 7.53 -6.54
N TRP A 241 -15.72 6.78 -5.67
CA TRP A 241 -16.25 6.42 -4.36
C TRP A 241 -16.59 7.68 -3.54
N ARG A 242 -15.67 8.65 -3.45
CA ARG A 242 -15.91 9.92 -2.75
C ARG A 242 -17.11 10.71 -3.25
N LYS A 243 -17.43 10.66 -4.55
CA LYS A 243 -18.62 11.32 -5.11
C LYS A 243 -19.92 10.62 -4.72
N GLY A 244 -19.87 9.28 -4.59
CA GLY A 244 -21.01 8.46 -4.18
C GLY A 244 -21.20 8.38 -2.66
N TYR A 245 -20.18 8.75 -1.89
CA TYR A 245 -20.23 8.83 -0.44
C TYR A 245 -20.74 10.22 -0.04
N PRO A 246 -21.98 10.36 0.47
CA PRO A 246 -22.39 11.63 1.04
C PRO A 246 -21.45 11.91 2.21
N ALA A 247 -20.60 12.93 2.08
CA ALA A 247 -19.88 13.46 3.23
C ALA A 247 -20.91 13.63 4.34
N ALA A 248 -20.66 13.02 5.51
CA ALA A 248 -21.53 13.15 6.67
C ALA A 248 -21.98 14.60 6.75
N ARG A 249 -23.30 14.81 6.66
CA ARG A 249 -23.88 16.15 6.58
C ARG A 249 -23.37 16.94 7.78
N ARG A 250 -22.84 18.13 7.47
CA ARG A 250 -22.43 19.23 8.35
C ARG A 250 -23.12 19.28 9.70
#